data_AF-X1VGA8-F1
#
_entry.id   AF-X1VGA8-F1
#
_cell.length_a   1.000
_cell.length_b   1.000
_cell.length_c   1.000
_cell.angle_alpha   90.00
_cell.angle_beta   90.00
_cell.angle_gamma   90.00
#
_symmetry.space_group_name_H-M   'P 1'
#
loop_
_entity.id
_entity.type
_entity.pdbx_description
1 polymer ?
#
loop_
_entity_poly.entity_id
_entity_poly.type
_entity_poly.pdbx_seq_one_letter_code
_entity_poly.pdbx_strand_id
1 'polypeptide(L)'
;MVELARAAGLCTGVVFDPSPETQGLDKETERLKRKADKGAQFAVTQPVYTSAAAQQIAEATRGAGIPVMLGILPLRTPRHAEFLHERVGGISVPEN
;
A
#
# COMPACT_ATOMS: atom_id res chain seq x y z
N MET A 1 -6.93 6.83 -15.22
CA MET A 1 -7.84 5.87 -14.55
C MET A 1 -8.50 6.46 -13.32
N VAL A 2 -7.75 6.98 -12.33
CA VAL A 2 -8.33 7.61 -11.12
C VAL A 2 -9.33 8.73 -11.46
N GLU A 3 -8.92 9.70 -12.28
CA GLU A 3 -9.79 10.81 -12.71
C GLU A 3 -11.07 10.33 -13.40
N LEU A 4 -10.97 9.33 -14.29
CA LEU A 4 -12.13 8.77 -14.99
C LEU A 4 -13.09 8.05 -14.04
N ALA A 5 -12.57 7.22 -13.13
CA ALA A 5 -13.39 6.55 -12.12
C ALA A 5 -14.09 7.55 -11.20
N ARG A 6 -13.39 8.63 -10.83
CA ARG A 6 -13.95 9.71 -10.01
C ARG A 6 -15.03 10.49 -10.76
N ALA A 7 -14.79 10.84 -12.03
CA ALA A 7 -15.77 11.51 -12.89
C ALA A 7 -17.03 10.65 -13.12
N ALA A 8 -16.90 9.32 -13.09
CA ALA A 8 -18.02 8.37 -13.13
C ALA A 8 -18.79 8.26 -11.80
N GLY A 9 -18.43 9.03 -10.77
CA GLY A 9 -19.12 9.05 -9.48
C GLY A 9 -18.74 7.91 -8.52
N LEU A 10 -17.69 7.15 -8.81
CA LEU A 10 -17.25 6.04 -7.95
C LEU A 10 -16.51 6.56 -6.71
N CYS A 11 -16.50 5.71 -5.66
CA CYS A 11 -15.59 5.86 -4.53
C CYS A 11 -14.21 5.28 -4.90
N THR A 12 -13.30 6.13 -5.35
CA THR A 12 -12.06 5.67 -6.02
C THR A 12 -10.93 5.47 -5.01
N GLY A 13 -10.57 4.21 -4.76
CA GLY A 13 -9.39 3.83 -3.98
C GLY A 13 -8.15 3.59 -4.83
N VAL A 14 -6.98 3.64 -4.21
CA VAL A 14 -5.70 3.29 -4.86
C VAL A 14 -4.83 2.39 -3.99
N VAL A 15 -3.92 1.65 -4.64
CA VAL A 15 -2.90 0.85 -3.95
C VAL A 15 -1.70 1.72 -3.60
N PHE A 16 -1.20 1.53 -2.37
CA PHE A 16 0.09 2.01 -1.88
C PHE A 16 1.00 0.81 -1.60
N ASP A 17 2.10 0.70 -2.33
CA ASP A 17 2.99 -0.45 -2.23
C ASP A 17 4.39 0.02 -1.85
N PRO A 18 4.79 -0.02 -0.57
CA PRO A 18 6.09 0.49 -0.12
C PRO A 18 7.24 -0.51 -0.33
N SER A 19 7.01 -1.63 -1.03
CA SER A 19 8.02 -2.67 -1.19
C SER A 19 9.26 -2.15 -1.95
N PRO A 20 10.45 -2.74 -1.72
CA PRO A 20 11.69 -2.29 -2.39
C PRO A 20 11.60 -2.38 -3.93
N GLU A 21 10.85 -3.36 -4.42
CA GLU A 21 10.58 -3.62 -5.84
C GLU A 21 9.78 -2.51 -6.54
N THR A 22 9.01 -1.69 -5.80
CA THR A 22 8.29 -0.52 -6.35
C THR A 22 9.11 0.78 -6.34
N GLN A 23 10.44 0.67 -6.23
CA GLN A 23 11.39 1.77 -6.10
C GLN A 23 11.39 2.45 -4.71
N GLY A 24 10.78 1.83 -3.71
CA GLY A 24 10.85 2.21 -2.30
C GLY A 24 9.83 3.26 -1.84
N LEU A 25 9.82 3.47 -0.52
CA LEU A 25 8.80 4.23 0.21
C LEU A 25 8.62 5.68 -0.26
N ASP A 26 9.71 6.40 -0.51
CA ASP A 26 9.66 7.83 -0.86
C ASP A 26 8.98 8.05 -2.21
N LYS A 27 9.39 7.28 -3.23
CA LYS A 27 8.81 7.37 -4.57
C LYS A 27 7.34 6.99 -4.56
N GLU A 28 6.97 5.95 -3.82
CA GLU A 28 5.58 5.53 -3.68
C GLU A 28 4.73 6.53 -2.92
N THR A 29 5.32 7.25 -1.97
CA THR A 29 4.68 8.40 -1.31
C THR A 29 4.40 9.54 -2.28
N GLU A 30 5.34 9.87 -3.17
CA GLU A 30 5.08 10.84 -4.23
C GLU A 30 4.01 10.36 -5.22
N ARG A 31 4.03 9.07 -5.58
CA ARG A 31 2.99 8.47 -6.44
C ARG A 31 1.62 8.59 -5.78
N LEU A 32 1.53 8.33 -4.47
CA LEU A 32 0.32 8.47 -3.70
C LEU A 32 -0.22 9.89 -3.74
N LYS A 33 0.62 10.90 -3.49
CA LYS A 33 0.23 12.32 -3.57
C LYS A 33 -0.34 12.66 -4.95
N ARG A 34 0.36 12.26 -6.03
CA ARG A 34 -0.15 12.46 -7.40
C ARG A 34 -1.46 11.73 -7.68
N LYS A 35 -1.71 10.56 -7.06
CA LYS A 35 -2.98 9.84 -7.17
C LYS A 35 -4.09 10.56 -6.39
N ALA A 36 -3.78 11.12 -5.22
CA ALA A 36 -4.68 11.93 -4.42
C ALA A 36 -5.10 13.21 -5.15
N ASP A 37 -4.14 13.93 -5.74
CA ASP A 37 -4.40 15.13 -6.57
C ASP A 37 -5.35 14.85 -7.74
N LYS A 38 -5.32 13.61 -8.24
CA LYS A 38 -6.18 13.10 -9.32
C LYS A 38 -7.57 12.65 -8.86
N GLY A 39 -7.90 12.82 -7.58
CA GLY A 39 -9.20 12.52 -7.02
C GLY A 39 -9.34 11.12 -6.43
N ALA A 40 -8.24 10.42 -6.12
CA ALA A 40 -8.33 9.26 -5.23
C ALA A 40 -8.87 9.70 -3.86
N GLN A 41 -9.66 8.86 -3.21
CA GLN A 41 -10.36 9.19 -1.96
C GLN A 41 -9.82 8.41 -0.76
N PHE A 42 -9.12 7.31 -1.01
CA PHE A 42 -8.46 6.52 0.02
C PHE A 42 -7.34 5.70 -0.62
N ALA A 43 -6.41 5.25 0.20
CA ALA A 43 -5.43 4.26 -0.19
C ALA A 43 -5.48 3.03 0.70
N VAL A 44 -5.14 1.88 0.14
CA VAL A 44 -4.93 0.63 0.86
C VAL A 44 -3.51 0.17 0.60
N THR A 45 -2.78 -0.16 1.66
CA THR A 45 -1.41 -0.65 1.51
C THR A 45 -1.40 -2.12 1.08
N GLN A 46 -0.29 -2.56 0.48
CA GLN A 46 0.05 -3.98 0.51
C GLN A 46 0.17 -4.48 1.97
N PRO A 47 0.07 -5.80 2.21
CA PRO A 47 0.15 -6.37 3.55
C PRO A 47 1.36 -5.89 4.35
N VAL A 48 1.11 -5.46 5.59
CA VAL A 48 2.14 -5.01 6.54
C VAL A 48 2.23 -6.01 7.68
N TYR A 49 3.44 -6.53 7.93
CA TYR A 49 3.68 -7.59 8.93
C TYR A 49 4.45 -7.12 10.16
N THR A 50 5.04 -5.92 10.15
CA THR A 50 5.80 -5.39 11.30
C THR A 50 5.28 -4.03 11.75
N SER A 51 5.38 -3.76 13.06
CA SER A 51 5.02 -2.46 13.64
C SER A 51 5.91 -1.33 13.12
N ALA A 52 7.21 -1.61 12.90
CA ALA A 52 8.15 -0.65 12.34
C ALA A 52 7.74 -0.20 10.93
N ALA A 53 7.38 -1.14 10.05
CA ALA A 53 6.89 -0.81 8.71
C ALA A 53 5.58 -0.01 8.79
N ALA A 54 4.65 -0.40 9.67
CA ALA A 54 3.41 0.34 9.87
C ALA A 54 3.66 1.80 10.28
N GLN A 55 4.60 2.04 11.21
CA GLN A 55 4.99 3.39 11.64
C GLN A 55 5.63 4.20 10.52
N GLN A 56 6.55 3.60 9.75
CA GLN A 56 7.20 4.26 8.61
C GLN A 56 6.18 4.67 7.54
N ILE A 57 5.23 3.80 7.22
CA ILE A 57 4.15 4.09 6.27
C ILE A 57 3.26 5.21 6.80
N ALA A 58 2.86 5.15 8.07
CA ALA A 58 2.02 6.18 8.69
C ALA A 58 2.68 7.56 8.66
N GLU A 59 3.99 7.62 8.94
CA GLU A 59 4.77 8.86 8.86
C GLU A 59 4.85 9.37 7.41
N ALA A 60 5.30 8.54 6.48
CA ALA A 60 5.51 8.92 5.09
C ALA A 60 4.22 9.41 4.41
N THR A 61 3.08 8.79 4.75
CA THR A 61 1.78 9.09 4.14
C THR A 61 0.99 10.18 4.87
N ARG A 62 1.48 10.74 5.99
CA ARG A 62 0.75 11.77 6.78
C ARG A 62 0.29 12.97 5.93
N GLY A 63 1.09 13.36 4.94
CA GLY A 63 0.78 14.46 4.03
C GLY A 63 0.03 14.07 2.75
N ALA A 64 -0.54 12.87 2.65
CA ALA A 64 -1.22 12.40 1.43
C ALA A 64 -2.59 13.06 1.19
N GLY A 65 -3.19 13.68 2.21
CA GLY A 65 -4.50 14.35 2.09
C GLY A 65 -5.71 13.41 1.97
N ILE A 66 -5.49 12.09 2.00
CA ILE A 66 -6.51 11.05 1.97
C ILE A 66 -6.20 9.97 3.03
N PRO A 67 -7.23 9.29 3.58
CA PRO A 67 -7.00 8.20 4.52
C PRO A 67 -6.22 7.05 3.87
N VAL A 68 -5.24 6.52 4.62
CA VAL A 68 -4.45 5.35 4.24
C VAL A 68 -4.76 4.21 5.21
N MET A 69 -5.29 3.12 4.66
CA MET A 69 -5.64 1.91 5.41
C MET A 69 -4.51 0.89 5.28
N LEU A 70 -4.00 0.39 6.41
CA LEU A 70 -3.01 -0.67 6.42
C LEU A 70 -3.66 -2.00 6.03
N GLY A 71 -3.14 -2.63 4.99
CA GLY A 71 -3.51 -3.99 4.61
C GLY A 71 -2.93 -4.99 5.61
N ILE A 72 -3.78 -5.85 6.18
CA ILE A 72 -3.36 -6.95 7.03
C ILE A 72 -3.82 -8.26 6.38
N LEU A 73 -2.87 -9.10 5.98
CA LEU A 73 -3.13 -10.43 5.45
C LEU A 73 -2.68 -11.47 6.49
N PRO A 74 -3.59 -12.20 7.15
CA PRO A 74 -3.19 -13.18 8.16
C PRO A 74 -2.32 -14.31 7.58
N LEU A 75 -1.17 -14.55 8.19
CA LEU A 75 -0.33 -15.71 7.91
C LEU A 75 -0.89 -16.93 8.64
N ARG A 76 -1.14 -18.03 7.91
CA ARG A 76 -1.80 -19.23 8.45
C ARG A 76 -0.81 -20.33 8.86
N THR A 77 0.23 -20.52 8.05
CA THR A 77 1.26 -21.55 8.24
C THR A 77 2.58 -21.04 7.66
N PRO A 78 3.75 -21.60 8.04
CA PRO A 78 5.04 -21.25 7.43
C PRO A 78 5.02 -21.41 5.91
N ARG A 79 4.50 -22.53 5.40
CA ARG A 79 4.36 -22.77 3.96
C ARG A 79 3.47 -21.74 3.25
N HIS A 80 2.44 -21.22 3.92
CA HIS A 80 1.60 -20.15 3.38
C HIS A 80 2.36 -18.82 3.34
N ALA A 81 3.16 -18.52 4.37
CA ALA A 81 4.01 -17.35 4.41
C ALA A 81 5.08 -17.37 3.30
N GLU A 82 5.80 -18.49 3.15
CA GLU A 82 6.76 -18.71 2.07
C GLU A 82 6.10 -18.56 0.70
N PHE A 83 4.95 -19.19 0.47
CA PHE A 83 4.21 -19.06 -0.79
C PHE A 83 3.86 -17.60 -1.10
N LEU A 84 3.35 -16.86 -0.11
CA LEU A 84 3.02 -15.45 -0.29
C LEU A 84 4.27 -14.63 -0.65
N HIS A 85 5.39 -14.85 0.05
CA HIS A 85 6.62 -14.13 -0.19
C HIS A 85 7.24 -14.41 -1.56
N GLU A 86 7.24 -15.67 -2.00
CA GLU A 86 7.91 -16.09 -3.24
C GLU A 86 7.06 -15.94 -4.49
N ARG A 87 5.73 -16.07 -4.35
CA ARG A 87 4.81 -16.26 -5.49
C ARG A 87 3.83 -15.12 -5.67
N VAL A 88 3.73 -14.20 -4.71
CA VAL A 88 2.80 -13.07 -4.77
C VAL A 88 3.59 -11.76 -4.72
N GLY A 89 3.72 -11.10 -5.87
CA GLY A 89 4.41 -9.81 -5.96
C GLY A 89 3.75 -8.73 -5.10
N GLY A 90 4.57 -7.84 -4.52
CA GLY A 90 4.13 -6.81 -3.59
C GLY A 90 3.93 -7.33 -2.15
N ILE A 91 4.20 -8.61 -1.87
CA ILE A 91 4.13 -9.18 -0.51
C ILE A 91 5.53 -9.61 -0.07
N SER A 92 6.07 -8.89 0.92
CA SER A 92 7.29 -9.28 1.61
C SER A 92 6.96 -9.73 3.02
N VAL A 93 7.14 -11.02 3.30
CA VAL A 93 6.97 -11.58 4.65
C VAL A 93 8.34 -11.61 5.32
N PRO A 94 8.54 -10.93 6.46
CA PRO A 94 9.81 -10.96 7.18
C PRO A 94 10.10 -12.35 7.74
N GLU A 95 11.38 -12.70 7.85
CA GLU A 95 11.80 -14.01 8.35
C GLU A 95 11.62 -14.18 9.88
N ASN A 96 11.27 -13.12 10.62
CA ASN A 96 11.10 -13.14 12.08
C ASN A 96 10.02 -12.17 12.58
#